data_AF-W6N901-F1
#
_entry.id   AF-W6N901-F1
#
_cell.length_a   1.000
_cell.length_b   1.000
_cell.length_c   1.000
_cell.angle_alpha   90.00
_cell.angle_beta   90.00
_cell.angle_gamma   90.00
#
_symmetry.space_group_name_H-M   'P 1'
#
loop_
_entity.id
_entity.type
_entity.pdbx_description
1 polymer ?
#
loop_
_entity_poly.entity_id
_entity_poly.type
_entity_poly.pdbx_seq_one_letter_code
_entity_poly.pdbx_strand_id
1 'polypeptide(L)'
;KFKSAMKEINMLLLLPFFGYMGLIVSFLIGVYPTTLAFTESLKSDVYIVALYSVGAGTAEIFGGVVLRRILLKFKDWGLVMMISTHFLAVSTALILVLLSVPEMATIQPTNEPTLLIKPSRVIVVIIGFLLGMGDFTITTGRAVICQVAVPKARMQ
;
A
#
# COMPACT_ATOMS: atom_id res chain seq x y z
N LYS A 1 -4.32 -9.14 -28.02
CA LYS A 1 -4.35 -7.85 -27.28
C LYS A 1 -3.08 -7.64 -26.44
N PHE A 2 -2.66 -8.58 -25.58
CA PHE A 2 -1.41 -8.48 -24.79
C PHE A 2 -0.14 -8.25 -25.65
N LYS A 3 0.04 -9.02 -26.73
CA LYS A 3 1.15 -8.82 -27.69
C LYS A 3 1.18 -7.43 -28.34
N SER A 4 0.05 -6.71 -28.37
CA SER A 4 -0.03 -5.35 -28.91
C SER A 4 0.38 -4.31 -27.87
N ALA A 5 0.04 -4.53 -26.59
CA ALA A 5 0.50 -3.68 -25.49
C ALA A 5 2.03 -3.73 -25.33
N MET A 6 2.65 -4.88 -25.57
CA MET A 6 4.11 -5.06 -25.57
C MET A 6 4.83 -4.32 -26.69
N LYS A 7 4.11 -3.79 -27.70
CA LYS A 7 4.70 -3.00 -28.79
C LYS A 7 4.64 -1.49 -28.54
N GLU A 8 3.84 -1.05 -27.57
CA GLU A 8 3.71 0.37 -27.24
C GLU A 8 4.84 0.79 -26.29
N ILE A 9 5.75 1.63 -26.78
CA ILE A 9 6.93 2.10 -26.02
C ILE A 9 6.53 2.72 -24.68
N ASN A 10 5.40 3.46 -24.65
CA ASN A 10 4.87 4.09 -23.45
C ASN A 10 4.45 3.07 -22.39
N MET A 11 3.92 1.91 -22.80
CA MET A 11 3.54 0.84 -21.87
C MET A 11 4.77 0.10 -21.35
N LEU A 12 5.81 -0.05 -22.17
CA LEU A 12 7.07 -0.67 -21.75
C LEU A 12 7.81 0.18 -20.71
N LEU A 13 7.76 1.51 -20.84
CA LEU A 13 8.33 2.45 -19.86
C LEU A 13 7.65 2.35 -18.48
N LEU A 14 6.41 1.83 -18.40
CA LEU A 14 5.68 1.62 -17.14
C LEU A 14 5.96 0.27 -16.48
N LEU A 15 6.74 -0.61 -17.11
CA LEU A 15 7.08 -1.92 -16.55
C LEU A 15 7.73 -1.86 -15.16
N PRO A 16 8.73 -1.00 -14.87
CA PRO A 16 9.28 -0.87 -13.52
C PRO A 16 8.24 -0.38 -12.50
N PHE A 17 7.30 0.48 -12.91
CA PHE A 17 6.21 0.94 -12.06
C PHE A 17 5.24 -0.20 -11.71
N PHE A 18 4.90 -1.07 -12.66
CA PHE A 18 4.11 -2.27 -12.39
C PHE A 18 4.83 -3.27 -11.48
N GLY A 19 6.14 -3.44 -11.66
CA GLY A 19 6.97 -4.24 -10.78
C GLY A 19 6.95 -3.73 -9.34
N TYR A 20 7.15 -2.41 -9.15
CA TYR A 20 7.04 -1.76 -7.85
C TYR A 20 5.66 -1.97 -7.21
N MET A 21 4.58 -1.78 -7.97
CA MET A 21 3.23 -2.04 -7.48
C MET A 21 3.05 -3.48 -6.99
N GLY A 22 3.57 -4.47 -7.74
CA GLY A 22 3.54 -5.87 -7.33
C GLY A 22 4.25 -6.13 -6.00
N LEU A 23 5.39 -5.46 -5.76
CA LEU A 23 6.12 -5.56 -4.50
C LEU A 23 5.31 -4.99 -3.32
N ILE A 24 4.71 -3.81 -3.50
CA ILE A 24 3.87 -3.18 -2.46
C ILE A 24 2.65 -4.03 -2.13
N VAL A 25 1.95 -4.55 -3.13
CA VAL A 25 0.79 -5.43 -2.92
C VAL A 25 1.19 -6.73 -2.22
N SER A 26 2.32 -7.32 -2.61
CA SER A 26 2.86 -8.53 -1.95
C SER A 26 3.18 -8.27 -0.48
N PHE A 27 3.71 -7.08 -0.17
CA PHE A 27 3.99 -6.68 1.20
C PHE A 27 2.71 -6.50 2.03
N LEU A 28 1.71 -5.82 1.47
CA LEU A 28 0.41 -5.54 2.10
C LEU A 28 -0.37 -6.83 2.39
N ILE A 29 -0.47 -7.73 1.41
CA ILE A 29 -1.34 -8.91 1.52
C ILE A 29 -0.62 -10.08 2.19
N GLY A 30 0.68 -10.23 1.95
CA GLY A 30 1.45 -11.40 2.39
C GLY A 30 2.37 -11.10 3.56
N VAL A 31 3.38 -10.26 3.33
CA VAL A 31 4.52 -10.12 4.24
C VAL A 31 4.07 -9.60 5.61
N TYR A 32 3.41 -8.44 5.66
CA TYR A 32 3.07 -7.81 6.94
C TYR A 32 2.02 -8.60 7.76
N PRO A 33 0.92 -9.12 7.18
CA PRO A 33 -0.01 -9.99 7.91
C PRO A 33 0.65 -11.23 8.52
N THR A 34 1.63 -11.82 7.83
CA THR A 34 2.39 -12.96 8.34
C THR A 34 3.19 -12.56 9.59
N THR A 35 3.81 -11.38 9.60
CA THR A 35 4.55 -10.91 10.77
C THR A 35 3.65 -10.69 11.99
N LEU A 36 2.41 -10.23 11.79
CA LEU A 36 1.42 -10.10 12.86
C LEU A 36 1.04 -11.46 13.44
N ALA A 37 0.86 -12.48 12.60
CA ALA A 37 0.49 -13.82 13.03
C ALA A 37 1.59 -14.53 13.83
N PHE A 38 2.86 -14.22 13.55
CA PHE A 38 4.03 -14.83 14.18
C PHE A 38 4.64 -13.99 15.31
N THR A 39 4.14 -12.78 15.55
CA THR A 39 4.55 -11.99 16.71
C THR A 39 3.81 -12.49 17.95
N GLU A 40 4.54 -13.12 18.89
CA GLU A 40 3.91 -13.81 20.02
C GLU A 40 3.16 -12.86 20.97
N SER A 41 3.62 -11.61 21.12
CA SER A 41 2.89 -10.58 21.88
C SER A 41 1.52 -10.23 21.30
N LEU A 42 1.30 -10.50 20.00
CA LEU A 42 0.03 -10.31 19.30
C LEU A 42 -0.79 -11.61 19.18
N LYS A 43 -0.20 -12.77 19.49
CA LYS A 43 -0.84 -14.09 19.35
C LYS A 43 -2.10 -14.24 20.21
N SER A 44 -2.15 -13.55 21.35
CA SER A 44 -3.35 -13.51 22.21
C SER A 44 -4.55 -12.83 21.52
N ASP A 45 -4.30 -12.06 20.46
CA ASP A 45 -5.29 -11.32 19.71
C ASP A 45 -5.55 -11.95 18.34
N VAL A 46 -6.40 -12.97 18.32
CA VAL A 46 -6.76 -13.76 17.12
C VAL A 46 -7.28 -12.88 15.97
N TYR A 47 -7.81 -11.69 16.27
CA TYR A 47 -8.39 -10.77 15.29
C TYR A 47 -7.42 -9.70 14.79
N ILE A 48 -6.14 -9.74 15.16
CA ILE A 48 -5.19 -8.67 14.83
C ILE A 48 -5.02 -8.45 13.32
N VAL A 49 -5.04 -9.54 12.54
CA VAL A 49 -4.98 -9.48 11.07
C VAL A 49 -6.28 -8.91 10.49
N ALA A 50 -7.43 -9.21 11.09
CA ALA A 50 -8.71 -8.63 10.68
C ALA A 50 -8.76 -7.12 10.99
N LEU A 51 -8.26 -6.69 12.14
CA LEU A 51 -8.14 -5.27 12.49
C LEU A 51 -7.22 -4.52 11.52
N TYR A 52 -6.10 -5.13 11.12
CA TYR A 52 -5.26 -4.62 10.04
C TYR A 52 -6.05 -4.43 8.74
N SER A 53 -6.80 -5.44 8.30
CA SER A 53 -7.62 -5.37 7.08
C SER A 53 -8.72 -4.31 7.17
N VAL A 54 -9.33 -4.10 8.35
CA VAL A 54 -10.28 -3.00 8.58
C VAL A 54 -9.60 -1.65 8.41
N GLY A 55 -8.37 -1.47 8.94
CA GLY A 55 -7.58 -0.27 8.74
C GLY A 55 -7.31 0.00 7.25
N ALA A 56 -6.87 -1.02 6.52
CA ALA A 56 -6.63 -0.93 5.08
C ALA A 56 -7.89 -0.60 4.28
N GLY A 57 -9.01 -1.30 4.52
CA GLY A 57 -10.29 -1.01 3.85
C GLY A 57 -10.83 0.38 4.19
N THR A 58 -10.63 0.85 5.41
CA THR A 58 -11.01 2.23 5.81
C THR A 58 -10.21 3.27 5.01
N ALA A 59 -8.92 3.02 4.77
CA ALA A 59 -8.09 3.88 3.95
C ALA A 59 -8.54 3.93 2.48
N GLU A 60 -8.97 2.80 1.91
CA GLU A 60 -9.51 2.79 0.54
C GLU A 60 -10.78 3.63 0.41
N ILE A 61 -11.72 3.49 1.37
CA ILE A 61 -12.93 4.30 1.42
C ILE A 61 -12.57 5.78 1.58
N PHE A 62 -11.64 6.09 2.49
CA PHE A 62 -11.14 7.45 2.69
C PHE A 62 -10.50 8.03 1.42
N GLY A 63 -9.69 7.24 0.71
CA GLY A 63 -9.08 7.63 -0.55
C GLY A 63 -10.13 7.97 -1.62
N GLY A 64 -11.12 7.09 -1.80
CA GLY A 64 -12.18 7.26 -2.80
C GLY A 64 -13.09 8.45 -2.52
N VAL A 65 -13.35 8.75 -1.25
CA VAL A 65 -14.29 9.81 -0.83
C VAL A 65 -13.59 11.14 -0.58
N VAL A 66 -12.47 11.16 0.15
CA VAL A 66 -11.78 12.37 0.59
C VAL A 66 -10.66 12.73 -0.38
N LEU A 67 -9.69 11.83 -0.59
CA LEU A 67 -8.51 12.14 -1.40
C LEU A 67 -8.91 12.49 -2.84
N ARG A 68 -9.84 11.73 -3.43
CA ARG A 68 -10.40 12.04 -4.76
C ARG A 68 -10.93 13.47 -4.86
N ARG A 69 -11.68 13.95 -3.85
CA ARG A 69 -12.24 15.33 -3.87
C ARG A 69 -11.14 16.39 -3.79
N ILE A 70 -10.09 16.15 -3.01
CA ILE A 70 -8.93 17.04 -2.92
C ILE A 70 -8.21 17.09 -4.27
N LEU A 71 -7.96 15.94 -4.89
CA LEU A 71 -7.27 15.85 -6.18
C LEU A 71 -8.04 16.59 -7.30
N LEU A 72 -9.37 16.54 -7.30
CA LEU A 72 -10.18 17.30 -8.26
C LEU A 72 -10.06 18.82 -8.11
N LYS A 73 -9.69 19.31 -6.92
CA LYS A 73 -9.44 20.74 -6.67
C LYS A 73 -8.12 21.22 -7.26
N PHE A 74 -7.16 20.31 -7.46
CA PHE A 74 -5.82 20.58 -7.98
C PHE A 74 -5.61 19.89 -9.33
N LYS A 75 -6.41 20.26 -10.35
CA LYS A 75 -6.44 19.61 -11.68
C LYS A 75 -5.07 19.36 -12.29
N ASP A 76 -4.18 20.35 -12.27
CA ASP A 76 -2.88 20.27 -12.95
C ASP A 76 -1.82 19.50 -12.14
N TRP A 77 -2.02 19.38 -10.82
CA TRP A 77 -1.07 18.76 -9.89
C TRP A 77 -1.58 17.44 -9.30
N GLY A 78 -2.73 16.94 -9.75
CA GLY A 78 -3.40 15.78 -9.17
C GLY A 78 -2.53 14.52 -9.17
N LEU A 79 -1.82 14.24 -10.27
CA LEU A 79 -0.92 13.08 -10.34
C LEU A 79 0.28 13.23 -9.39
N VAL A 80 0.89 14.41 -9.33
CA VAL A 80 2.02 14.68 -8.44
C VAL A 80 1.59 14.52 -6.97
N MET A 81 0.48 15.13 -6.58
CA MET A 81 -0.08 15.02 -5.23
C MET A 81 -0.39 13.57 -4.86
N MET A 82 -0.91 12.79 -5.81
CA MET A 82 -1.22 11.38 -5.59
C MET A 82 0.04 10.53 -5.34
N ILE A 83 1.06 10.69 -6.19
CA ILE A 83 2.33 9.95 -6.05
C ILE A 83 3.10 10.42 -4.81
N SER A 84 3.06 11.71 -4.46
CA SER A 84 3.64 12.21 -3.20
C SER A 84 2.93 11.63 -1.98
N THR A 85 1.60 11.54 -1.99
CA THR A 85 0.83 10.92 -0.91
C THR A 85 1.17 9.44 -0.78
N HIS A 86 1.32 8.72 -1.90
CA HIS A 86 1.77 7.34 -1.93
C HIS A 86 3.13 7.16 -1.25
N PHE A 87 4.12 7.95 -1.68
CA PHE A 87 5.47 7.90 -1.14
C PHE A 87 5.47 8.13 0.38
N LEU A 88 4.80 9.19 0.85
CA LEU A 88 4.72 9.49 2.28
C LEU A 88 4.04 8.36 3.07
N ALA A 89 2.90 7.86 2.59
CA ALA A 89 2.16 6.81 3.27
C ALA A 89 2.97 5.51 3.38
N VAL A 90 3.57 5.05 2.28
CA VAL A 90 4.37 3.82 2.26
C VAL A 90 5.66 3.98 3.07
N SER A 91 6.38 5.10 2.94
CA SER A 91 7.59 5.33 3.72
C SER A 91 7.30 5.36 5.22
N THR A 92 6.25 6.07 5.66
CA THR A 92 5.86 6.08 7.07
C THR A 92 5.41 4.70 7.53
N ALA A 93 4.67 3.94 6.72
CA ALA A 93 4.29 2.57 7.04
C ALA A 93 5.51 1.67 7.23
N LEU A 94 6.47 1.68 6.29
CA LEU A 94 7.67 0.85 6.37
C LEU A 94 8.54 1.20 7.58
N ILE A 95 8.66 2.48 7.92
CA ILE A 95 9.34 2.92 9.15
C ILE A 95 8.62 2.36 10.38
N LEU A 96 7.29 2.49 10.45
CA LEU A 96 6.52 1.97 11.58
C LEU A 96 6.62 0.44 11.68
N VAL A 97 6.61 -0.29 10.56
CA VAL A 97 6.84 -1.73 10.54
C VAL A 97 8.21 -2.07 11.11
N LEU A 98 9.28 -1.41 10.63
CA LEU A 98 10.63 -1.63 11.12
C LEU A 98 10.78 -1.37 12.62
N LEU A 99 10.08 -0.34 13.13
CA LEU A 99 10.13 0.02 14.55
C LEU A 99 9.30 -0.91 15.45
N SER A 100 8.26 -1.55 14.90
CA SER A 100 7.24 -2.27 15.68
C SER A 100 7.14 -3.77 15.42
N VAL A 101 7.87 -4.32 14.46
CA VAL A 101 7.85 -5.76 14.14
C VAL A 101 9.21 -6.39 14.49
N PRO A 102 9.23 -7.53 15.21
CA PRO A 102 10.47 -8.26 15.46
C PRO A 102 11.08 -8.81 14.15
N GLU A 103 12.40 -8.85 14.04
CA GLU A 103 13.11 -9.21 12.81
C GLU A 103 12.72 -10.59 12.26
N MET A 104 12.66 -11.59 13.14
CA MET A 104 12.35 -12.97 12.77
C MET A 104 10.85 -13.26 12.60
N ALA A 105 9.96 -12.28 12.85
CA ALA A 105 8.52 -12.47 12.80
C ALA A 105 7.98 -12.82 11.40
N THR A 106 8.75 -12.62 10.33
CA THR A 106 8.31 -13.03 8.98
C THR A 106 8.51 -14.53 8.73
N ILE A 107 9.41 -15.18 9.49
CA ILE A 107 9.87 -16.55 9.22
C ILE A 107 9.37 -17.52 10.30
N GLN A 108 9.34 -17.09 11.56
CA GLN A 108 9.01 -17.96 12.69
C GLN A 108 8.29 -17.20 13.80
N PRO A 109 7.48 -17.90 14.63
CA PRO A 109 6.96 -17.33 15.86
C PRO A 109 8.09 -16.82 16.76
N THR A 110 8.03 -15.55 17.18
CA THR A 110 9.10 -14.93 17.97
C THR A 110 8.58 -14.06 19.10
N ASN A 111 9.32 -14.10 20.21
CA ASN A 111 9.18 -13.28 21.41
C ASN A 111 10.25 -12.19 21.51
N GLU A 112 11.04 -12.01 20.44
CA GLU A 112 12.13 -11.04 20.42
C GLU A 112 11.64 -9.60 20.65
N PRO A 113 12.46 -8.77 21.31
CA PRO A 113 12.13 -7.37 21.51
C PRO A 113 12.06 -6.64 20.17
N THR A 114 11.08 -5.76 20.04
CA THR A 114 10.98 -4.82 18.92
C THR A 114 12.03 -3.73 19.03
N LEU A 115 12.41 -3.11 17.91
CA LEU A 115 13.45 -2.07 17.89
C LEU A 115 13.14 -0.88 18.81
N LEU A 116 11.90 -0.37 18.77
CA LEU A 116 11.53 0.82 19.54
C LEU A 116 10.09 0.78 20.07
N ILE A 117 9.14 0.31 19.27
CA ILE A 117 7.72 0.45 19.56
C ILE A 117 7.10 -0.92 19.83
N LYS A 118 6.50 -1.09 21.01
CA LYS A 118 5.80 -2.35 21.35
C LYS A 118 4.62 -2.58 20.39
N PRO A 119 4.44 -3.79 19.83
CA PRO A 119 3.30 -4.09 18.98
C PRO A 119 1.99 -3.87 19.73
N SER A 120 1.03 -3.19 19.11
CA SER A 120 -0.30 -2.96 19.69
C SER A 120 -1.36 -2.88 18.60
N ARG A 121 -2.63 -3.16 18.96
CA ARG A 121 -3.79 -3.06 18.07
C ARG A 121 -3.85 -1.73 17.33
N VAL A 122 -3.61 -0.63 18.04
CA VAL A 122 -3.69 0.73 17.49
C VAL A 122 -2.63 0.93 16.40
N ILE A 123 -1.39 0.51 16.66
CA ILE A 123 -0.30 0.61 15.69
C ILE A 123 -0.59 -0.23 14.45
N VAL A 124 -1.10 -1.45 14.63
CA VAL A 124 -1.46 -2.33 13.52
C VAL A 124 -2.54 -1.72 12.64
N VAL A 125 -3.57 -1.10 13.23
CA VAL A 125 -4.62 -0.39 12.48
C VAL A 125 -4.04 0.83 11.75
N ILE A 126 -3.14 1.60 12.37
CA ILE A 126 -2.46 2.74 11.73
C ILE A 126 -1.61 2.28 10.54
N ILE A 127 -0.83 1.20 10.70
CA ILE A 127 -0.03 0.63 9.61
C ILE A 127 -0.96 0.12 8.50
N GLY A 128 -2.05 -0.56 8.84
CA GLY A 128 -3.08 -0.98 7.89
C GLY A 128 -3.65 0.19 7.10
N PHE A 129 -4.00 1.29 7.78
CA PHE A 129 -4.48 2.50 7.13
C PHE A 129 -3.43 3.10 6.19
N LEU A 130 -2.17 3.23 6.61
CA LEU A 130 -1.10 3.80 5.77
C LEU A 130 -0.80 2.93 4.54
N LEU A 131 -0.74 1.60 4.71
CA LEU A 131 -0.55 0.67 3.59
C LEU A 131 -1.75 0.66 2.64
N GLY A 132 -2.98 0.70 3.16
CA GLY A 132 -4.20 0.85 2.35
C GLY A 132 -4.24 2.18 1.59
N MET A 133 -3.78 3.28 2.20
CA MET A 133 -3.60 4.56 1.49
C MET A 133 -2.56 4.43 0.37
N GLY A 134 -1.47 3.71 0.62
CA GLY A 134 -0.47 3.34 -0.38
C GLY A 134 -1.08 2.59 -1.56
N ASP A 135 -1.85 1.53 -1.30
CA ASP A 135 -2.51 0.76 -2.36
C ASP A 135 -3.52 1.59 -3.16
N PHE A 136 -4.38 2.35 -2.48
CA PHE A 136 -5.35 3.22 -3.13
C PHE A 136 -4.68 4.20 -4.10
N THR A 137 -3.61 4.86 -3.65
CA THR A 137 -2.91 5.89 -4.43
C THR A 137 -2.15 5.31 -5.62
N ILE A 138 -1.47 4.17 -5.48
CA ILE A 138 -0.76 3.54 -6.61
C ILE A 138 -1.73 2.90 -7.61
N THR A 139 -2.82 2.27 -7.13
CA THR A 139 -3.85 1.67 -7.98
C THR A 139 -4.58 2.75 -8.81
N THR A 140 -4.95 3.86 -8.17
CA THR A 140 -5.56 5.01 -8.86
C THR A 140 -4.56 5.67 -9.81
N GLY A 141 -3.32 5.87 -9.37
CA GLY A 141 -2.26 6.48 -10.15
C GLY A 141 -1.96 5.68 -11.41
N ARG A 142 -1.88 4.36 -11.28
CA ARG A 142 -1.76 3.43 -12.41
C ARG A 142 -2.86 3.65 -13.45
N ALA A 143 -4.11 3.72 -13.02
CA ALA A 143 -5.24 3.90 -13.93
C ALA A 143 -5.11 5.21 -14.73
N VAL A 144 -4.75 6.31 -14.06
CA VAL A 144 -4.54 7.63 -14.69
C VAL A 144 -3.35 7.59 -15.65
N ILE A 145 -2.19 7.05 -15.23
CA ILE A 145 -0.98 6.99 -16.04
C ILE A 145 -1.22 6.14 -17.29
N CYS A 146 -1.90 4.99 -17.17
CA CYS A 146 -2.23 4.15 -18.32
C CYS A 146 -3.19 4.86 -19.31
N GLN A 147 -4.16 5.63 -18.81
CA GLN A 147 -5.05 6.45 -19.65
C GLN A 147 -4.31 7.56 -20.39
N VAL A 148 -3.24 8.10 -19.80
CA VAL A 148 -2.35 9.07 -20.46
C VAL A 148 -1.44 8.39 -21.48
N ALA A 149 -0.87 7.24 -21.14
CA ALA A 149 0.06 6.48 -21.98
C ALA A 149 -0.61 5.91 -23.25
N VAL A 150 -1.90 5.56 -23.18
CA VAL A 150 -2.67 5.00 -24.31
C VAL A 150 -3.99 5.78 -24.50
N PRO A 151 -3.96 7.01 -25.07
CA PRO A 151 -5.14 7.86 -25.19
C PRO A 151 -6.28 7.23 -26.01
N LYS A 152 -5.93 6.41 -27.00
CA LYS A 152 -6.89 5.70 -27.88
C LYS A 152 -7.72 4.64 -27.15
N ALA A 153 -7.30 4.24 -25.95
CA ALA A 153 -7.95 3.23 -25.12
C ALA A 153 -8.57 3.82 -23.84
N ARG A 154 -8.74 5.15 -23.77
CA ARG A 154 -9.42 5.79 -22.63
C ARG A 154 -10.85 5.28 -22.52
N MET A 155 -11.25 4.85 -21.33
CA MET A 155 -12.66 4.62 -21.02
C MET A 155 -13.34 5.98 -21.01
N GLN A 156 -14.32 6.17 -21.90
CA GLN A 156 -15.16 7.38 -21.96
C GLN A 156 -15.99 7.52 -20.69
#